data_AF-A0A944CI05-F1
#
_entry.id   AF-A0A944CI05-F1
#
_cell.length_a   1.000
_cell.length_b   1.000
_cell.length_c   1.000
_cell.angle_alpha   90.00
_cell.angle_beta   90.00
_cell.angle_gamma   90.00
#
_symmetry.space_group_name_H-M   'P 1'
#
loop_
_entity.id
_entity.type
_entity.pdbx_description
1 polymer ?
#
loop_
_entity_poly.entity_id
_entity_poly.type
_entity_poly.pdbx_seq_one_letter_code
_entity_poly.pdbx_strand_id
1 'polypeptide(L)'
;SEAQGWLWLHARLAADGVPMRVRVGGGEWQALPATQKSKDGELLAGLWAQARLQQLAADRRGNREAMQRLSQQFGLVGPDTSLIVLETLEDYLRYAIRPSGTLRAEYDARFAVQVSDRAAADRQRLDEVAARWKERQQWWNR
;
A
#
# COMPACT_ATOMS: atom_id res chain seq x y z
N SER A 1 -43.01 4.64 17.49
CA SER A 1 -41.64 5.17 17.37
C SER A 1 -41.00 4.47 16.19
N GLU A 2 -41.05 5.07 15.00
CA GLU A 2 -40.34 4.52 13.84
C GLU A 2 -38.87 4.87 14.00
N ALA A 3 -38.02 3.85 14.13
CA ALA A 3 -36.58 4.03 14.17
C ALA A 3 -36.12 4.47 12.78
N GLN A 4 -35.78 5.75 12.64
CA GLN A 4 -35.09 6.23 11.43
C GLN A 4 -33.67 5.68 11.45
N GLY A 5 -33.35 4.85 10.46
CA GLY A 5 -32.02 4.31 10.21
C GLY A 5 -31.46 4.86 8.90
N TRP A 6 -30.14 5.05 8.86
CA TRP A 6 -29.45 5.47 7.65
C TRP A 6 -28.79 4.26 6.98
N LEU A 7 -29.04 4.09 5.67
CA LEU A 7 -28.36 3.10 4.84
C LEU A 7 -27.46 3.81 3.83
N TRP A 8 -26.17 3.51 3.88
CA TRP A 8 -25.19 4.02 2.92
C TRP A 8 -24.92 2.95 1.84
N LEU A 9 -25.35 3.23 0.61
CA LEU A 9 -25.09 2.37 -0.55
C LEU A 9 -23.87 2.91 -1.31
N HIS A 10 -22.83 2.09 -1.43
CA HIS A 10 -21.64 2.43 -2.23
C HIS A 10 -21.60 1.50 -3.44
N ALA A 11 -21.66 2.05 -4.65
CA ALA A 11 -21.67 1.29 -5.88
C ALA A 11 -20.94 2.04 -7.01
N ARG A 12 -20.36 1.29 -7.95
CA ARG A 12 -19.77 1.85 -9.16
C ARG A 12 -20.85 1.96 -10.23
N LEU A 13 -21.09 3.15 -10.76
CA LEU A 13 -21.94 3.31 -11.94
C LEU A 13 -21.22 2.85 -13.21
N ALA A 14 -21.96 2.21 -14.11
CA ALA A 14 -21.44 1.78 -15.41
C ALA A 14 -21.24 2.96 -16.37
N ALA A 15 -22.10 3.97 -16.29
CA ALA A 15 -22.01 5.23 -17.03
C ALA A 15 -22.74 6.35 -16.28
N ASP A 16 -22.44 7.59 -16.64
CA ASP A 16 -23.10 8.77 -16.07
C ASP A 16 -24.59 8.79 -16.46
N GLY A 17 -25.47 9.13 -15.52
CA GLY A 17 -26.91 9.25 -15.76
C GLY A 17 -27.69 7.94 -15.84
N VAL A 18 -27.05 6.78 -15.61
CA VAL A 18 -27.77 5.50 -15.55
C VAL A 18 -28.67 5.46 -14.30
N PRO A 19 -30.01 5.29 -14.46
CA PRO A 19 -30.91 5.26 -13.33
C PRO A 19 -30.64 4.04 -12.44
N MET A 20 -30.36 4.29 -11.17
CA MET A 20 -30.20 3.23 -10.19
C MET A 20 -31.53 2.94 -9.50
N ARG A 21 -31.79 1.67 -9.21
CA ARG A 21 -32.93 1.24 -8.40
C ARG A 21 -32.41 0.41 -7.22
N VAL A 22 -32.99 0.63 -6.06
CA VAL A 22 -32.69 -0.15 -4.85
C VAL A 22 -33.96 -0.84 -4.37
N ARG A 23 -33.81 -2.06 -3.88
CA ARG A 23 -34.85 -2.81 -3.19
C ARG A 23 -34.29 -3.21 -1.83
N VAL A 24 -34.95 -2.76 -0.77
CA VAL A 24 -34.60 -3.13 0.60
C VAL A 24 -35.52 -4.28 1.02
N GLY A 25 -34.94 -5.47 1.25
CA GLY A 25 -35.71 -6.67 1.57
C GLY A 25 -36.63 -7.13 0.42
N GLY A 26 -37.83 -7.59 0.78
CA GLY A 26 -38.88 -8.02 -0.16
C GLY A 26 -39.77 -6.91 -0.71
N GLY A 27 -39.47 -5.63 -0.44
CA GLY A 27 -40.30 -4.48 -0.84
C GLY A 27 -40.27 -4.16 -2.33
N GLU A 28 -40.79 -3.00 -2.72
CA GLU A 28 -40.75 -2.56 -4.12
C GLU A 28 -39.41 -1.95 -4.52
N TRP A 29 -39.14 -1.94 -5.83
CA TRP A 29 -37.96 -1.28 -6.39
C TRP A 29 -38.15 0.24 -6.40
N GLN A 30 -37.37 0.94 -5.59
CA GLN A 30 -37.35 2.40 -5.53
C GLN A 30 -36.27 2.96 -6.46
N ALA A 31 -36.63 3.92 -7.30
CA ALA A 31 -35.65 4.64 -8.11
C ALA A 31 -34.87 5.62 -7.23
N LEU A 32 -33.54 5.59 -7.35
CA LEU A 32 -32.67 6.60 -6.74
C LEU A 32 -32.64 7.84 -7.63
N PRO A 33 -32.51 9.05 -7.05
CA PRO A 33 -32.34 10.26 -7.83
C PRO A 33 -31.11 10.14 -8.74
N ALA A 34 -31.17 10.78 -9.91
CA ALA A 34 -30.06 10.78 -10.87
C ALA A 34 -28.79 11.28 -10.17
N THR A 35 -27.79 10.40 -10.07
CA THR A 35 -26.51 10.74 -9.45
C THR A 35 -25.69 11.55 -10.44
N GLN A 36 -25.27 12.74 -10.02
CA GLN A 36 -24.27 13.50 -10.75
C GLN A 36 -22.88 12.99 -10.36
N LYS A 37 -21.99 12.92 -11.34
CA LYS A 37 -20.58 12.64 -11.10
C LYS A 37 -20.02 13.72 -10.18
N SER A 38 -19.67 13.35 -8.94
CA SER A 38 -19.00 14.28 -8.04
C SER A 38 -17.63 14.64 -8.60
N LYS A 39 -17.23 15.91 -8.44
CA LYS A 39 -15.84 16.34 -8.69
C LYS A 39 -14.87 15.69 -7.68
N ASP A 40 -15.40 15.22 -6.55
CA ASP A 40 -14.64 14.61 -5.45
C ASP A 40 -14.59 13.08 -5.58
N GLY A 41 -14.26 12.58 -6.77
CA GLY A 41 -14.18 11.14 -7.04
C GLY A 41 -13.16 10.41 -6.16
N GLU A 42 -12.05 11.08 -5.82
CA GLU A 42 -11.01 10.54 -4.94
C GLU A 42 -11.51 10.37 -3.49
N LEU A 43 -12.26 11.34 -2.97
CA LEU A 43 -12.86 11.26 -1.65
C LEU A 43 -13.85 10.10 -1.56
N LEU A 44 -14.72 9.96 -2.57
CA LEU A 44 -15.69 8.86 -2.63
C LEU A 44 -15.01 7.50 -2.76
N ALA A 45 -13.92 7.41 -3.53
CA ALA A 45 -13.13 6.19 -3.66
C ALA A 45 -12.46 5.81 -2.32
N GLY A 46 -11.94 6.80 -1.59
CA GLY A 46 -11.38 6.61 -0.24
C GLY A 46 -12.42 6.11 0.76
N LEU A 47 -13.61 6.72 0.79
CA LEU A 47 -14.72 6.28 1.65
C LEU A 47 -15.18 4.86 1.33
N TRP A 48 -15.31 4.52 0.05
CA TRP A 48 -15.62 3.15 -0.37
C TRP A 48 -14.54 2.16 0.09
N ALA A 49 -13.26 2.50 -0.07
CA ALA A 49 -12.16 1.63 0.32
C ALA A 49 -12.15 1.39 1.83
N GLN A 50 -12.41 2.42 2.64
CA GLN A 50 -12.58 2.28 4.10
C GLN A 50 -13.75 1.36 4.45
N ALA A 51 -14.92 1.55 3.83
CA ALA A 51 -16.08 0.71 4.06
C ALA A 51 -15.82 -0.76 3.67
N ARG A 52 -15.14 -0.98 2.54
CA ARG A 52 -14.76 -2.32 2.07
C ARG A 52 -13.76 -2.99 3.01
N LEU A 53 -12.80 -2.24 3.55
CA LEU A 53 -11.86 -2.75 4.55
C LEU A 53 -12.58 -3.21 5.82
N GLN A 54 -13.57 -2.45 6.30
CA GLN A 54 -14.40 -2.84 7.46
C GLN A 54 -15.20 -4.11 7.20
N GLN A 55 -15.75 -4.29 6.00
CA GLN A 55 -16.44 -5.52 5.62
C GLN A 55 -15.51 -6.74 5.65
N LEU A 56 -14.29 -6.61 5.10
CA LEU A 56 -13.30 -7.69 5.09
C LEU A 56 -12.80 -8.02 6.50
N ALA A 57 -12.75 -7.02 7.39
CA ALA A 57 -12.34 -7.19 8.78
C ALA A 57 -13.30 -8.06 9.62
N ALA A 58 -14.48 -8.42 9.11
CA ALA A 58 -15.37 -9.39 9.75
C ALA A 58 -14.72 -10.79 9.85
N ASP A 59 -13.93 -11.20 8.84
CA ASP A 59 -13.06 -12.37 8.88
C ASP A 59 -11.63 -11.97 8.49
N ARG A 60 -10.90 -11.42 9.47
CA ARG A 60 -9.52 -10.95 9.26
C ARG A 60 -8.56 -12.06 8.82
N ARG A 61 -8.74 -13.29 9.31
CA ARG A 61 -7.80 -14.37 9.02
C ARG A 61 -7.96 -14.83 7.58
N GLY A 62 -9.20 -15.03 7.12
CA GLY A 62 -9.48 -15.41 5.74
C GLY A 62 -9.20 -14.30 4.73
N ASN A 63 -9.38 -13.03 5.12
CA ASN A 63 -9.29 -11.89 4.20
C ASN A 63 -7.97 -11.12 4.24
N ARG A 64 -6.95 -11.56 4.98
CA ARG A 64 -5.71 -10.80 5.21
C ARG A 64 -5.07 -10.25 3.93
N GLU A 65 -4.91 -11.07 2.90
CA GLU A 65 -4.30 -10.65 1.62
C GLU A 65 -5.16 -9.63 0.86
N ALA A 66 -6.50 -9.77 0.92
CA ALA A 66 -7.41 -8.83 0.31
C ALA A 66 -7.40 -7.48 1.04
N MET A 67 -7.34 -7.51 2.38
CA MET A 67 -7.21 -6.32 3.21
C MET A 67 -5.87 -5.61 2.94
N GLN A 68 -4.76 -6.35 2.90
CA GLN A 68 -3.44 -5.80 2.62
C GLN A 68 -3.37 -5.10 1.27
N ARG A 69 -3.85 -5.75 0.20
CA ARG A 69 -3.87 -5.15 -1.15
C ARG A 69 -4.73 -3.91 -1.22
N LEU A 70 -5.92 -3.93 -0.61
CA LEU A 70 -6.82 -2.78 -0.57
C LEU A 70 -6.18 -1.61 0.17
N SER A 71 -5.58 -1.88 1.34
CA SER A 71 -4.88 -0.87 2.13
C SER A 71 -3.70 -0.25 1.37
N GLN A 72 -2.92 -1.05 0.65
CA GLN A 72 -1.80 -0.54 -0.17
C GLN A 72 -2.28 0.31 -1.34
N GLN A 73 -3.33 -0.14 -2.04
CA GLN A 73 -3.86 0.57 -3.21
C GLN A 73 -4.42 1.95 -2.85
N PHE A 74 -5.03 2.09 -1.67
CA PHE A 74 -5.70 3.32 -1.24
C PHE A 74 -4.95 4.08 -0.14
N GLY A 75 -3.75 3.66 0.24
CA GLY A 75 -2.98 4.28 1.32
C GLY A 75 -3.66 4.22 2.69
N LEU A 76 -4.50 3.19 2.94
CA LEU A 76 -5.22 3.05 4.19
C LEU A 76 -4.34 2.39 5.26
N VAL A 77 -4.37 2.97 6.45
CA VAL A 77 -3.72 2.43 7.65
C VAL A 77 -4.73 1.52 8.37
N GLY A 78 -4.30 0.30 8.70
CA GLY A 78 -5.15 -0.70 9.33
C GLY A 78 -4.33 -1.64 10.22
N PRO A 79 -4.96 -2.65 10.85
CA PRO A 79 -4.28 -3.55 11.79
C PRO A 79 -3.05 -4.27 11.20
N ASP A 80 -3.05 -4.50 9.88
CA ASP A 80 -1.98 -5.18 9.15
C ASP A 80 -1.09 -4.20 8.36
N THR A 81 -1.32 -2.88 8.44
CA THR A 81 -0.53 -1.86 7.73
C THR A 81 -0.12 -0.72 8.65
N SER A 82 1.18 -0.44 8.71
CA SER A 82 1.73 0.70 9.46
C SER A 82 1.96 1.89 8.53
N LEU A 83 1.76 3.11 9.04
CA LEU A 83 2.12 4.34 8.34
C LEU A 83 3.53 4.75 8.74
N ILE A 84 4.39 4.98 7.75
CA ILE A 84 5.67 5.62 7.94
C ILE A 84 5.60 7.00 7.27
N VAL A 85 5.95 8.04 8.03
CA VAL A 85 6.07 9.40 7.50
C VAL A 85 7.54 9.66 7.25
N LEU A 86 7.87 10.00 6.01
CA LEU A 86 9.23 10.26 5.56
C LEU A 86 9.28 11.72 5.11
N GLU A 87 9.93 12.57 5.90
CA GLU A 87 10.01 14.01 5.63
C GLU A 87 11.33 14.36 4.94
N THR A 88 12.40 13.65 5.27
CA THR A 88 13.75 13.94 4.79
C THR A 88 14.23 12.93 3.77
N LEU A 89 15.17 13.35 2.92
CA LEU A 89 15.80 12.45 1.95
C LEU A 89 16.52 11.29 2.65
N GLU A 90 17.15 11.56 3.79
CA GLU A 90 17.82 10.58 4.63
C GLU A 90 16.87 9.48 5.09
N ASP A 91 15.61 9.81 5.41
CA ASP A 91 14.60 8.81 5.78
C ASP A 91 14.29 7.88 4.60
N TYR A 92 14.06 8.43 3.40
CA TYR A 92 13.83 7.64 2.19
C TYR A 92 15.00 6.69 1.89
N LEU A 93 16.23 7.19 2.00
CA LEU A 93 17.46 6.39 1.79
C LEU A 93 17.56 5.26 2.81
N ARG A 94 17.34 5.56 4.09
CA ARG A 94 17.43 4.58 5.19
C ARG A 94 16.47 3.41 5.00
N TYR A 95 15.25 3.67 4.58
CA TYR A 95 14.22 2.64 4.40
C TYR A 95 14.17 2.07 2.97
N ALA A 96 15.05 2.52 2.08
CA ALA A 96 15.04 2.15 0.65
C ALA A 96 13.66 2.33 -0.01
N ILE A 97 12.90 3.34 0.42
CA ILE A 97 11.62 3.70 -0.16
C ILE A 97 11.89 4.81 -1.17
N ARG A 98 11.41 4.65 -2.40
CA ARG A 98 11.64 5.65 -3.46
C ARG A 98 10.59 6.77 -3.37
N PRO A 99 10.99 8.04 -3.20
CA PRO A 99 10.04 9.15 -3.12
C PRO A 99 9.36 9.43 -4.47
N SER A 100 8.16 10.01 -4.40
CA SER A 100 7.49 10.67 -5.53
C SER A 100 7.77 12.17 -5.51
N GLY A 101 7.88 12.80 -6.68
CA GLY A 101 8.04 14.26 -6.79
C GLY A 101 9.51 14.72 -6.77
N THR A 102 9.74 15.90 -6.19
CA THR A 102 10.99 16.67 -6.31
C THR A 102 12.22 15.97 -5.74
N LEU A 103 12.07 15.16 -4.69
CA LEU A 103 13.16 14.43 -4.04
C LEU A 103 13.68 13.21 -4.83
N ARG A 104 12.95 12.78 -5.88
CA ARG A 104 13.28 11.54 -6.61
C ARG A 104 14.66 11.56 -7.25
N ALA A 105 15.01 12.65 -7.92
CA ALA A 105 16.28 12.72 -8.65
C ALA A 105 17.48 12.64 -7.68
N GLU A 106 17.40 13.33 -6.55
CA GLU A 106 18.46 13.31 -5.53
C GLU A 106 18.54 11.95 -4.82
N TYR A 107 17.38 11.34 -4.53
CA TYR A 107 17.31 9.97 -4.01
C TYR A 107 18.00 8.97 -4.93
N ASP A 108 17.65 8.97 -6.22
CA ASP A 108 18.17 8.01 -7.18
C ASP A 108 19.71 8.12 -7.29
N ALA A 109 20.24 9.35 -7.26
CA ALA A 109 21.69 9.60 -7.29
C ALA A 109 22.41 9.06 -6.04
N ARG A 110 21.92 9.40 -4.84
CA ARG A 110 22.54 8.95 -3.57
C ARG A 110 22.38 7.44 -3.36
N PHE A 111 21.23 6.88 -3.73
CA PHE A 111 20.96 5.45 -3.60
C PHE A 111 21.86 4.62 -4.51
N ALA A 112 22.13 5.08 -5.75
CA ALA A 112 23.07 4.42 -6.66
C ALA A 112 24.48 4.33 -6.07
N VAL A 113 24.98 5.41 -5.45
CA VAL A 113 26.28 5.41 -4.75
C VAL A 113 26.26 4.41 -3.60
N GLN A 114 25.22 4.42 -2.76
CA GLN A 114 25.09 3.53 -1.62
C GLN A 114 25.07 2.03 -2.02
N VAL A 115 24.42 1.71 -3.14
CA VAL A 115 24.42 0.34 -3.71
C VAL A 115 25.81 -0.06 -4.20
N SER A 116 26.50 0.84 -4.92
CA SER A 116 27.86 0.60 -5.41
C SER A 116 28.84 0.37 -4.25
N ASP A 117 28.82 1.24 -3.24
CA ASP A 117 29.70 1.15 -2.08
C ASP A 117 29.48 -0.13 -1.29
N ARG A 118 28.21 -0.53 -1.13
CA ARG A 118 27.86 -1.79 -0.48
C ARG A 118 28.39 -3.00 -1.26
N ALA A 119 28.23 -3.00 -2.58
CA ALA A 119 28.75 -4.07 -3.43
C ALA A 119 30.29 -4.17 -3.37
N ALA A 120 30.98 -3.04 -3.33
CA ALA A 120 32.43 -2.99 -3.17
C ALA A 120 32.88 -3.53 -1.80
N ALA A 121 32.23 -3.10 -0.71
CA ALA A 121 32.52 -3.57 0.64
C ALA A 121 32.25 -5.07 0.81
N ASP A 122 31.18 -5.59 0.23
CA ASP A 122 30.86 -7.02 0.24
C ASP A 122 31.93 -7.83 -0.51
N ARG A 123 32.41 -7.33 -1.65
CA ARG A 123 33.50 -7.97 -2.39
C ARG A 123 34.80 -8.00 -1.59
N GLN A 124 35.21 -6.88 -1.00
CA GLN A 124 36.40 -6.81 -0.15
C GLN A 124 36.32 -7.80 1.01
N ARG A 125 35.16 -7.89 1.67
CA ARG A 125 34.93 -8.85 2.77
C ARG A 125 35.09 -10.30 2.31
N LEU A 126 34.60 -10.64 1.11
CA LEU A 126 34.75 -11.98 0.54
C LEU A 126 36.23 -12.29 0.21
N ASP A 127 36.96 -11.32 -0.34
CA ASP A 127 38.38 -11.45 -0.64
C ASP A 127 39.20 -11.68 0.65
N GLU A 128 38.89 -10.97 1.73
CA GLU A 128 39.51 -11.18 3.05
C GLU A 128 39.24 -12.59 3.61
N VAL A 129 38.00 -13.08 3.50
CA VAL A 129 37.63 -14.43 3.94
C VAL A 129 38.38 -15.49 3.11
N ALA A 130 38.50 -15.28 1.80
CA ALA A 130 39.24 -16.18 0.92
C ALA A 130 40.74 -16.21 1.24
N ALA A 131 41.35 -15.04 1.51
CA ALA A 131 42.76 -14.95 1.90
C ALA A 131 43.03 -15.69 3.22
N ARG A 132 42.21 -15.44 4.24
CA ARG A 132 42.29 -16.14 5.54
C ARG A 132 42.12 -17.65 5.41
N TRP A 133 41.24 -18.10 4.52
CA TRP A 133 41.07 -19.52 4.25
C TRP A 133 42.34 -20.13 3.64
N LYS A 134 42.95 -19.45 2.67
CA LYS A 134 44.19 -19.89 2.01
C LYS A 134 45.36 -20.00 3.01
N GLU A 135 45.51 -19.02 3.90
CA GLU A 135 46.51 -19.06 4.98
C GLU A 135 46.31 -20.28 5.89
N ARG A 136 45.06 -20.56 6.27
CA ARG A 136 44.73 -21.74 7.07
C ARG A 136 45.11 -23.03 6.35
N GLN A 137 44.75 -23.18 5.08
CA GLN A 137 45.10 -24.37 4.29
C GLN A 137 46.62 -24.59 4.21
N GLN A 138 47.40 -23.52 4.07
CA GLN A 138 48.86 -23.59 4.07
C GLN A 138 49.44 -24.01 5.42
N TRP A 139 48.84 -23.59 6.54
CA TRP A 139 49.25 -24.02 7.88
C TRP A 139 49.00 -25.52 8.12
N TRP A 140 47.87 -26.06 7.65
CA TRP A 140 47.54 -27.49 7.79
C TRP A 140 48.38 -28.42 6.90
N ASN A 141 48.88 -27.91 5.77
CA ASN A 141 49.73 -28.67 4.84
C ASN A 141 51.23 -28.59 5.18
N ARG A 142 51.57 -28.01 6.34
CA ARG A 142 52.94 -27.91 6.86
C ARG A 142 53.10 -28.87 8.03
#